data_AF-A0A9E0DE93-F1
#
_entry.id   AF-A0A9E0DE93-F1
#
_cell.length_a   1.000
_cell.length_b   1.000
_cell.length_c   1.000
_cell.angle_alpha   90.00
_cell.angle_beta   90.00
_cell.angle_gamma   90.00
#
_symmetry.space_group_name_H-M   'P 1'
#
loop_
_entity.id
_entity.type
_entity.pdbx_description
1 polymer ?
#
loop_
_entity_poly.entity_id
_entity_poly.type
_entity_poly.pdbx_seq_one_letter_code
_entity_poly.pdbx_strand_id
1 'polypeptide(L)'
;MSHVPRMPRKYRSVLDETGYSLRAVGHQASQVRQAINQLDQRSESIRLVGTLIRDIEATVLRVALDLSQIKFSETCDGCPAAPAVTTQQVAILTTIGELERLKQLLHVGLSSGEVEQ
;
A
#
# COMPACT_ATOMS: atom_id res chain seq x y z
N MET A 1 -1.52 3.13 -39.35
CA MET A 1 -2.28 3.44 -38.13
C MET A 1 -2.07 2.28 -37.16
N SER A 2 -1.27 2.45 -36.12
CA SER A 2 -1.04 1.38 -35.13
C SER A 2 -2.23 1.34 -34.17
N HIS A 3 -3.04 0.28 -34.26
CA HIS A 3 -4.10 0.04 -33.28
C HIS A 3 -3.45 -0.47 -32.00
N VAL A 4 -3.26 0.42 -31.03
CA VAL A 4 -2.92 0.01 -29.66
C VAL A 4 -4.04 -0.95 -29.20
N PRO A 5 -3.72 -2.22 -28.92
CA PRO A 5 -4.73 -3.18 -28.53
C PRO A 5 -5.43 -2.70 -27.25
N ARG A 6 -6.76 -2.64 -27.26
CA ARG A 6 -7.52 -2.29 -26.06
C ARG A 6 -7.29 -3.36 -25.00
N MET A 7 -6.97 -2.93 -23.79
CA MET A 7 -6.76 -3.81 -22.65
C MET A 7 -7.98 -4.72 -22.43
N PRO A 8 -7.80 -6.04 -22.21
CA PRO A 8 -8.87 -6.95 -21.86
C PRO A 8 -9.68 -6.43 -20.67
N ARG A 9 -11.02 -6.54 -20.74
CA ARG A 9 -11.94 -6.04 -19.69
C ARG A 9 -11.55 -6.52 -18.29
N LYS A 10 -11.09 -7.79 -18.17
CA LYS A 10 -10.63 -8.36 -16.90
C LYS A 10 -9.49 -7.56 -16.26
N TYR A 11 -8.51 -7.11 -17.03
CA TYR A 11 -7.35 -6.36 -16.49
C TYR A 11 -7.73 -4.94 -16.14
N ARG A 12 -8.68 -4.35 -16.87
CA ARG A 12 -9.22 -3.03 -16.52
C ARG A 12 -9.94 -3.06 -15.15
N SER A 13 -10.79 -4.07 -14.92
CA SER A 13 -11.45 -4.26 -13.61
C SER A 13 -10.42 -4.37 -12.48
N VAL A 14 -9.40 -5.21 -12.66
CA VAL A 14 -8.32 -5.37 -11.67
C VAL A 14 -7.60 -4.05 -11.42
N LEU A 15 -7.27 -3.26 -12.45
CA LEU A 15 -6.60 -1.97 -12.27
C LEU A 15 -7.46 -0.94 -11.51
N ASP A 16 -8.77 -0.93 -11.79
CA ASP A 16 -9.71 -0.02 -11.13
C ASP A 16 -9.92 -0.42 -9.64
N GLU A 17 -10.10 -1.72 -9.38
CA GLU A 17 -10.26 -2.30 -8.03
C GLU A 17 -9.00 -2.14 -7.17
N THR A 18 -7.83 -2.42 -7.74
CA THR A 18 -6.53 -2.23 -7.06
C THR A 18 -6.25 -0.75 -6.82
N GLY A 19 -6.58 0.13 -7.78
CA GLY A 19 -6.48 1.58 -7.60
C GLY A 19 -7.39 2.09 -6.48
N TYR A 20 -8.62 1.58 -6.37
CA TYR A 20 -9.51 1.89 -5.25
C TYR A 20 -8.94 1.40 -3.91
N SER A 21 -8.46 0.16 -3.87
CA SER A 21 -7.88 -0.46 -2.68
C SER A 21 -6.66 0.32 -2.17
N LEU A 22 -5.77 0.75 -3.07
CA LEU A 22 -4.58 1.53 -2.72
C LEU A 22 -4.93 2.92 -2.17
N ARG A 23 -5.98 3.57 -2.70
CA ARG A 23 -6.46 4.84 -2.13
C ARG A 23 -7.01 4.64 -0.71
N ALA A 24 -7.80 3.59 -0.49
CA ALA A 24 -8.33 3.27 0.83
C ALA A 24 -7.20 2.98 1.83
N VAL A 25 -6.21 2.21 1.42
CA VAL A 25 -4.98 1.95 2.19
C VAL A 25 -4.24 3.25 2.52
N GLY A 26 -4.05 4.15 1.55
CA GLY A 26 -3.40 5.44 1.80
C GLY A 26 -4.14 6.29 2.84
N HIS A 27 -5.48 6.30 2.80
CA HIS A 27 -6.29 6.95 3.83
C HIS A 27 -6.12 6.31 5.21
N GLN A 28 -6.15 4.97 5.29
CA GLN A 28 -5.93 4.25 6.54
C GLN A 28 -4.53 4.48 7.12
N ALA A 29 -3.48 4.45 6.30
CA ALA A 29 -2.11 4.72 6.73
C ALA A 29 -1.97 6.14 7.29
N SER A 30 -2.63 7.13 6.69
CA SER A 30 -2.66 8.50 7.19
C SER A 30 -3.35 8.61 8.57
N GLN A 31 -4.47 7.90 8.75
CA GLN A 31 -5.17 7.82 10.03
C GLN A 31 -4.31 7.14 11.11
N VAL A 32 -3.63 6.05 10.75
CA VAL A 32 -2.69 5.35 11.65
C VAL A 32 -1.55 6.28 12.06
N ARG A 33 -0.99 7.05 11.13
CA ARG A 33 0.05 8.04 11.45
C ARG A 33 -0.44 9.09 12.45
N GLN A 34 -1.64 9.62 12.26
CA GLN A 34 -2.25 10.56 13.19
C GLN A 34 -2.48 9.92 14.57
N ALA A 35 -2.96 8.67 14.58
CA ALA A 35 -3.16 7.92 15.82
C ALA A 35 -1.83 7.70 16.57
N ILE A 36 -0.75 7.34 15.86
CA ILE A 36 0.58 7.18 16.47
C ILE A 36 1.04 8.48 17.15
N ASN A 37 0.85 9.63 16.50
CA ASN A 37 1.22 10.93 17.07
C ASN A 37 0.38 11.32 18.30
N GLN A 38 -0.78 10.69 18.49
CA GLN A 38 -1.71 10.93 19.59
C GLN A 38 -1.73 9.76 20.60
N LEU A 39 -0.85 8.77 20.45
CA LEU A 39 -0.78 7.63 21.35
C LEU A 39 -0.33 8.09 22.74
N ASP A 40 -1.25 8.09 23.69
CA ASP A 40 -0.89 7.87 25.09
C ASP A 40 -0.34 6.45 25.23
N GLN A 41 0.65 6.23 26.11
CA GLN A 41 1.38 4.97 26.34
C GLN A 41 0.50 3.81 26.89
N ARG A 42 -0.82 3.84 26.68
CA ARG A 42 -1.74 2.76 27.04
C ARG A 42 -1.57 1.58 26.09
N SER A 43 -1.37 0.39 26.67
CA SER A 43 -1.11 -0.85 25.92
C SER A 43 -2.21 -1.21 24.91
N GLU A 44 -3.46 -0.89 25.20
CA GLU A 44 -4.60 -1.16 24.33
C GLU A 44 -4.56 -0.36 23.02
N SER A 45 -4.22 0.94 23.10
CA SER A 45 -4.11 1.81 21.94
C SER A 45 -2.96 1.38 21.01
N ILE A 46 -1.84 0.96 21.59
CA ILE A 46 -0.68 0.46 20.83
C ILE A 46 -1.02 -0.85 20.11
N ARG A 47 -1.72 -1.78 20.78
CA ARG A 47 -2.14 -3.04 20.15
C ARG A 47 -3.10 -2.80 18.99
N LEU A 48 -4.04 -1.86 19.13
CA LEU A 48 -4.98 -1.50 18.07
C LEU A 48 -4.22 -0.94 16.85
N VAL A 49 -3.33 0.02 17.07
CA VAL A 49 -2.50 0.61 16.01
C VAL A 49 -1.63 -0.45 15.32
N GLY A 50 -1.00 -1.34 16.08
CA GLY A 50 -0.22 -2.44 15.53
C GLY A 50 -1.04 -3.49 14.77
N THR A 51 -2.34 -3.59 15.02
CA THR A 51 -3.27 -4.42 14.24
C THR A 51 -3.61 -3.73 12.92
N LEU A 52 -3.93 -2.44 12.96
CA LEU A 52 -4.22 -1.63 11.76
C LEU A 52 -3.04 -1.63 10.77
N ILE A 53 -1.80 -1.50 11.26
CA ILE A 53 -0.61 -1.59 10.40
C ILE A 53 -0.55 -2.94 9.67
N ARG A 54 -0.81 -4.06 10.37
CA ARG A 54 -0.79 -5.40 9.78
C ARG A 54 -1.91 -5.60 8.74
N ASP A 55 -3.09 -5.06 9.01
CA ASP A 55 -4.22 -5.13 8.06
C ASP A 55 -3.92 -4.35 6.77
N ILE A 56 -3.26 -3.19 6.91
CA ILE A 56 -2.80 -2.42 5.75
C ILE A 56 -1.75 -3.24 4.96
N GLU A 57 -0.77 -3.84 5.62
CA GLU A 57 0.24 -4.68 4.96
C GLU A 57 -0.39 -5.85 4.19
N ALA A 58 -1.31 -6.57 4.82
CA ALA A 58 -2.01 -7.67 4.18
C ALA A 58 -2.77 -7.19 2.92
N THR A 59 -3.39 -6.01 2.98
CA THR A 59 -4.10 -5.43 1.83
C THR A 59 -3.14 -5.04 0.72
N VAL A 60 -2.00 -4.41 1.03
CA VAL A 60 -0.98 -4.03 0.05
C VAL A 60 -0.40 -5.26 -0.65
N LEU A 61 -0.08 -6.31 0.11
CA LEU A 61 0.43 -7.58 -0.44
C LEU A 61 -0.60 -8.25 -1.35
N ARG A 62 -1.88 -8.25 -0.96
CA ARG A 62 -2.96 -8.77 -1.81
C ARG A 62 -3.05 -8.00 -3.13
N VAL A 63 -3.01 -6.66 -3.09
CA VAL A 63 -3.03 -5.84 -4.30
C VAL A 63 -1.79 -6.10 -5.18
N ALA A 64 -0.61 -6.27 -4.59
CA ALA A 64 0.60 -6.64 -5.32
C ALA A 64 0.46 -7.99 -6.03
N LEU A 65 -0.13 -8.98 -5.35
CA LEU A 65 -0.43 -10.30 -5.94
C LEU A 65 -1.43 -10.18 -7.10
N ASP A 66 -2.50 -9.41 -6.95
CA ASP A 66 -3.51 -9.22 -8.00
C ASP A 66 -2.90 -8.57 -9.25
N LEU A 67 -2.04 -7.57 -9.07
CA LEU A 67 -1.33 -6.92 -10.18
C LEU A 67 -0.30 -7.84 -10.84
N SER A 68 0.35 -8.73 -10.09
CA SER A 68 1.35 -9.68 -10.62
C SER A 68 0.76 -10.66 -11.65
N GLN A 69 -0.56 -10.87 -11.61
CA GLN A 69 -1.26 -11.73 -12.56
C GLN A 69 -1.48 -11.05 -13.93
N ILE A 70 -1.29 -9.73 -14.03
CA ILE A 70 -1.40 -8.99 -15.29
C ILE A 70 -0.12 -9.22 -16.10
N LYS A 71 -0.22 -10.06 -17.12
CA LYS A 71 0.88 -10.32 -18.06
C LYS A 71 0.89 -9.29 -19.18
N PHE A 72 2.06 -8.73 -19.44
CA PHE A 72 2.33 -7.87 -20.59
C PHE A 72 3.07 -8.66 -21.67
N SER A 73 2.84 -8.32 -22.94
CA SER A 73 3.66 -8.87 -24.03
C SER A 73 5.07 -8.30 -23.94
N GLU A 74 6.09 -9.15 -24.06
CA GLU A 74 7.49 -8.73 -24.10
C GLU A 74 7.84 -7.98 -25.39
N THR A 75 7.08 -8.22 -26.45
CA THR A 75 7.18 -7.53 -27.73
C THR A 75 5.96 -6.65 -27.92
N CYS A 76 6.15 -5.34 -27.94
CA CYS A 76 5.10 -4.39 -28.24
C CYS A 76 5.64 -3.16 -28.98
N ASP A 77 5.58 -3.21 -30.31
CA ASP A 77 5.85 -2.06 -31.16
C ASP A 77 4.70 -1.05 -31.03
N GLY A 78 4.94 0.05 -30.32
CA GLY A 78 3.95 1.12 -30.10
C GLY A 78 3.19 1.07 -28.78
N CYS A 79 3.69 0.33 -27.78
CA CYS A 79 3.15 0.42 -26.41
C CYS A 79 3.40 1.80 -25.77
N PRO A 80 2.58 2.19 -24.77
CA PRO A 80 2.88 3.35 -23.94
C PRO A 80 4.25 3.18 -23.25
N ALA A 81 4.93 4.29 -22.98
CA ALA A 81 6.26 4.31 -22.37
C ALA A 81 6.34 3.59 -21.01
N ALA A 82 5.20 3.39 -20.34
CA ALA A 82 5.10 2.58 -19.14
C ALA A 82 3.83 1.68 -19.18
N PRO A 83 3.90 0.46 -18.63
CA PRO A 83 2.73 -0.40 -18.44
C PRO A 83 1.63 0.27 -17.62
N ALA A 84 0.38 -0.12 -17.86
CA ALA A 84 -0.79 0.44 -17.15
C ALA A 84 -0.83 0.13 -15.64
N VAL A 85 0.03 -0.77 -15.15
CA VAL A 85 0.19 -1.12 -13.72
C VAL A 85 1.20 -0.24 -12.99
N THR A 86 2.01 0.53 -13.71
CA THR A 86 3.17 1.22 -13.12
C THR A 86 2.75 2.19 -12.01
N THR A 87 1.64 2.90 -12.18
CA THR A 87 1.12 3.80 -11.15
C THR A 87 0.79 3.06 -9.86
N GLN A 88 0.11 1.92 -9.95
CA GLN A 88 -0.23 1.10 -8.80
C GLN A 88 1.02 0.46 -8.16
N GLN A 89 2.00 0.04 -8.97
CA GLN A 89 3.28 -0.48 -8.46
C GLN A 89 4.07 0.56 -7.68
N VAL A 90 4.16 1.80 -8.19
CA VAL A 90 4.81 2.91 -7.47
C VAL A 90 4.06 3.22 -6.17
N ALA A 91 2.73 3.20 -6.20
CA ALA A 91 1.92 3.40 -5.00
C ALA A 91 2.15 2.31 -3.95
N ILE A 92 2.27 1.03 -4.35
CA ILE A 92 2.65 -0.08 -3.45
C ILE A 92 3.99 0.19 -2.81
N LEU A 93 5.03 0.49 -3.60
CA LEU A 93 6.39 0.71 -3.08
C LEU A 93 6.41 1.88 -2.08
N THR A 94 5.74 2.98 -2.42
CA THR A 94 5.62 4.15 -1.53
C THR A 94 4.91 3.77 -0.24
N THR A 95 3.85 2.96 -0.32
CA THR A 95 3.08 2.52 0.85
C THR A 95 3.90 1.59 1.75
N ILE A 96 4.68 0.66 1.18
CA ILE A 96 5.57 -0.22 1.96
C ILE A 96 6.58 0.62 2.76
N GLY A 97 7.22 1.61 2.13
CA GLY A 97 8.15 2.50 2.82
C GLY A 97 7.48 3.29 3.96
N GLU A 98 6.24 3.76 3.77
CA GLU A 98 5.50 4.43 4.84
C GLU A 98 5.13 3.46 5.98
N LEU A 99 4.78 2.21 5.68
CA LEU A 99 4.47 1.19 6.70
C LEU A 99 5.69 0.84 7.55
N GLU A 100 6.86 0.69 6.92
CA GLU A 100 8.13 0.50 7.65
C GLU A 100 8.40 1.67 8.60
N ARG A 101 8.17 2.91 8.14
CA ARG A 101 8.30 4.10 8.98
C ARG A 101 7.31 4.11 10.13
N LEU A 102 6.04 3.74 9.91
CA LEU A 102 5.02 3.68 10.96
C LEU A 102 5.35 2.61 12.01
N LYS A 103 5.89 1.45 11.59
CA LYS A 103 6.38 0.42 12.51
C LYS A 103 7.53 0.92 13.38
N GLN A 104 8.48 1.63 12.78
CA GLN A 104 9.59 2.23 13.53
C GLN A 104 9.09 3.26 14.55
N LEU A 105 8.17 4.15 14.16
CA LEU A 105 7.58 5.14 15.07
C LEU A 105 6.85 4.47 16.24
N LEU A 106 6.07 3.42 15.98
CA LEU A 106 5.40 2.64 17.02
C LEU A 106 6.41 1.99 17.97
N HIS A 107 7.52 1.45 17.45
CA HIS A 107 8.57 0.84 18.25
C HIS A 107 9.33 1.85 19.13
N VAL A 108 9.67 3.02 18.60
CA VAL A 108 10.31 4.10 19.37
C VAL A 108 9.38 4.63 20.46
N GLY A 109 8.09 4.76 20.17
CA GLY A 109 7.07 5.15 21.15
C GLY A 109 6.95 4.15 22.30
N LEU A 110 7.16 2.86 22.02
CA LEU A 110 7.20 1.80 23.04
C LEU A 110 8.46 1.89 23.92
N SER A 111 9.65 2.05 23.32
CA SER A 111 10.92 2.10 24.07
C SER A 111 11.10 3.37 24.90
N SER A 112 10.47 4.48 24.51
CA SER A 112 10.58 5.75 25.25
C SER A 112 9.76 5.78 26.55
N GLY A 113 8.79 4.87 26.70
CA GLY A 113 7.99 4.72 27.93
C GLY A 113 8.64 3.89 29.03
N GLU A 114 9.75 3.19 28.74
CA GLU A 114 10.44 2.32 29.70
C GLU A 114 11.52 3.05 30.52
N VAL A 115 11.71 4.37 30.32
CA VAL A 115 12.78 5.16 30.97
C VAL A 115 12.31 5.92 32.23
N GLU A 116 11.01 5.87 32.58
CA GLU A 116 10.44 6.57 33.76
C GLU A 116 10.01 5.64 34.91
N GLN A 117 10.72 4.53 35.17
CA GLN A 117 10.53 3.76 36.42
C GLN A 117 11.79 3.70 37.27
#